data_AF-A0A7K0LR13-F1
#
_entry.id   AF-A0A7K0LR13-F1
#
_cell.length_a   1.000
_cell.length_b   1.000
_cell.length_c   1.000
_cell.angle_alpha   90.00
_cell.angle_beta   90.00
_cell.angle_gamma   90.00
#
_symmetry.space_group_name_H-M   'P 1'
#
loop_
_entity.id
_entity.type
_entity.pdbx_description
1 polymer ?
#
loop_
_entity_poly.entity_id
_entity_poly.type
_entity_poly.pdbx_seq_one_letter_code
_entity_poly.pdbx_strand_id
1 'polypeptide(L)'
;PRYSALAVAYADCGSYGAIDAVCESRGVPRLGGSHCYDVYAGVERLRAVFDDEPGTYVLTDFLASSFARTVVAELGLDRHPELLDDYFRHYSRVVWLAGRRTASVEAAAEAAADRIGLPLEIINVGLAGLEAELATLLSFPMPSP
;
A
#
# COMPACT_ATOMS: atom_id res chain seq x y z
N PRO A 1 8.60 26.76 14.55
CA PRO A 1 8.39 25.40 13.99
C PRO A 1 9.68 24.89 13.30
N ARG A 2 10.02 23.59 13.45
CA ARG A 2 11.22 22.98 12.84
C ARG A 2 11.04 22.60 11.35
N TYR A 3 9.79 22.57 10.88
CA TYR A 3 9.42 22.20 9.50
C TYR A 3 8.50 23.27 8.90
N SER A 4 8.62 23.49 7.58
CA SER A 4 7.82 24.45 6.82
C SER A 4 6.46 23.89 6.36
N ALA A 5 6.32 22.56 6.29
CA ALA A 5 5.10 21.86 5.95
C ALA A 5 4.98 20.58 6.81
N LEU A 6 3.74 20.18 7.10
CA LEU A 6 3.39 18.93 7.77
C LEU A 6 2.26 18.28 6.98
N ALA A 7 2.35 16.99 6.74
CA ALA A 7 1.33 16.22 6.05
C ALA A 7 1.29 14.77 6.59
N VAL A 8 0.17 14.09 6.38
CA VAL A 8 0.00 12.67 6.72
C VAL A 8 0.17 11.82 5.47
N ALA A 9 1.20 10.98 5.45
CA ALA A 9 1.47 10.04 4.36
C ALA A 9 0.61 8.77 4.47
N TYR A 10 -0.72 8.94 4.57
CA TYR A 10 -1.71 7.87 4.68
C TYR A 10 -2.98 8.33 3.94
N ALA A 11 -3.54 7.48 3.07
CA ALA A 11 -4.82 7.75 2.41
C ALA A 11 -5.98 7.37 3.35
N ASP A 12 -7.19 7.05 2.87
CA ASP A 12 -8.21 6.56 3.80
C ASP A 12 -7.82 5.19 4.40
N CYS A 13 -7.37 4.27 3.55
CA CYS A 13 -6.85 2.94 3.87
C CYS A 13 -7.73 2.17 4.89
N GLY A 14 -9.05 2.30 4.76
CA GLY A 14 -10.05 1.61 5.57
C GLY A 14 -10.52 2.38 6.82
N SER A 15 -10.18 3.67 6.94
CA SER A 15 -10.65 4.51 8.05
C SER A 15 -12.10 4.99 7.87
N TYR A 16 -12.63 4.94 6.65
CA TYR A 16 -13.97 5.41 6.28
C TYR A 16 -14.24 6.86 6.73
N GLY A 17 -13.25 7.75 6.53
CA GLY A 17 -13.34 9.18 6.87
C GLY A 17 -12.92 9.53 8.31
N ALA A 18 -12.59 8.56 9.15
CA ALA A 18 -12.06 8.83 10.49
C ALA A 18 -10.72 9.61 10.43
N ILE A 19 -9.87 9.30 9.44
CA ILE A 19 -8.63 10.04 9.23
C ILE A 19 -8.85 11.48 8.77
N ASP A 20 -9.90 11.73 7.98
CA ASP A 20 -10.25 13.08 7.52
C ASP A 20 -10.60 13.97 8.71
N ALA A 21 -11.47 13.48 9.60
CA ALA A 21 -11.85 14.22 10.80
C ALA A 21 -10.63 14.58 11.67
N VAL A 22 -9.66 13.68 11.81
CA VAL A 22 -8.42 13.95 12.57
C VAL A 22 -7.56 14.98 11.85
N CYS A 23 -7.37 14.83 10.53
CA CYS A 23 -6.57 15.73 9.71
C CYS A 23 -7.15 17.16 9.69
N GLU A 24 -8.46 17.29 9.50
CA GLU A 24 -9.20 18.55 9.54
C GLU A 24 -9.08 19.23 10.90
N SER A 25 -9.27 18.50 12.00
CA SER A 25 -9.15 19.04 13.37
C SER A 25 -7.76 19.62 13.68
N ARG A 26 -6.74 19.16 12.96
CA ARG A 26 -5.34 19.58 13.11
C ARG A 26 -4.86 20.50 12.00
N GLY A 27 -5.69 20.76 10.99
CA GLY A 27 -5.31 21.54 9.80
C GLY A 27 -4.12 20.94 9.04
N VAL A 28 -4.00 19.61 9.01
CA VAL A 28 -2.90 18.91 8.33
C VAL A 28 -3.47 18.15 7.13
N PRO A 29 -2.93 18.32 5.91
CA PRO A 29 -3.37 17.57 4.76
C PRO A 29 -2.88 16.11 4.80
N ARG A 30 -3.52 15.22 4.05
CA ARG A 30 -3.14 13.81 3.91
C ARG A 30 -3.08 13.39 2.44
N LEU A 31 -2.48 12.23 2.16
CA LEU A 31 -2.57 11.61 0.83
C LEU A 31 -4.04 11.44 0.44
N GLY A 32 -4.37 11.73 -0.81
CA GLY A 32 -5.66 11.40 -1.40
C GLY A 32 -5.84 9.90 -1.64
N GLY A 33 -7.07 9.53 -2.05
CA GLY A 33 -7.43 8.15 -2.39
C GLY A 33 -8.09 7.36 -1.25
N SER A 34 -8.68 6.24 -1.64
CA SER A 34 -9.32 5.25 -0.76
C SER A 34 -8.27 4.28 -0.19
N HIS A 35 -7.22 4.01 -0.95
CA HIS A 35 -6.09 3.19 -0.54
C HIS A 35 -4.79 3.92 -0.75
N CYS A 36 -3.82 3.63 0.11
CA CYS A 36 -2.46 4.14 0.02
C CYS A 36 -1.79 3.69 -1.31
N TYR A 37 -2.31 2.63 -1.92
CA TYR A 37 -1.94 2.11 -3.23
C TYR A 37 -2.37 2.99 -4.41
N ASP A 38 -3.45 3.77 -4.26
CA ASP A 38 -3.99 4.66 -5.31
C ASP A 38 -2.94 5.68 -5.74
N VAL A 39 -2.10 6.12 -4.80
CA VAL A 39 -0.99 7.05 -5.03
C VAL A 39 0.05 6.48 -6.00
N TYR A 40 0.18 5.15 -6.08
CA TYR A 40 1.09 4.49 -7.02
C TYR A 40 0.38 4.14 -8.33
N ALA A 41 -0.70 3.37 -8.26
CA ALA A 41 -1.34 2.78 -9.43
C ALA A 41 -2.31 3.74 -10.15
N GLY A 42 -2.76 4.79 -9.47
CA GLY A 42 -3.92 5.58 -9.86
C GLY A 42 -5.23 4.94 -9.38
N VAL A 43 -6.18 5.78 -8.97
CA VAL A 43 -7.47 5.36 -8.39
C VAL A 43 -8.25 4.47 -9.36
N GLU A 44 -8.35 4.87 -10.63
CA GLU A 44 -9.15 4.17 -11.63
C GLU A 44 -8.57 2.78 -11.94
N ARG A 45 -7.24 2.69 -12.02
CA ARG A 45 -6.55 1.43 -12.31
C ARG A 45 -6.67 0.47 -11.14
N LEU A 46 -6.43 0.94 -9.91
CA LEU A 46 -6.54 0.08 -8.74
C LEU A 46 -7.99 -0.36 -8.51
N ARG A 47 -8.96 0.53 -8.74
CA ARG A 47 -10.38 0.17 -8.72
C ARG A 47 -10.68 -0.92 -9.75
N ALA A 48 -10.20 -0.81 -10.98
CA ALA A 48 -10.39 -1.84 -11.99
C ALA A 48 -9.76 -3.19 -11.57
N VAL A 49 -8.60 -3.19 -10.91
CA VAL A 49 -7.96 -4.40 -10.36
C VAL A 49 -8.87 -5.07 -9.32
N PHE A 50 -9.44 -4.32 -8.40
CA PHE A 50 -10.34 -4.87 -7.37
C PHE A 50 -11.74 -5.21 -7.89
N ASP A 51 -12.26 -4.48 -8.87
CA ASP A 51 -13.55 -4.78 -9.51
C ASP A 51 -13.47 -6.08 -10.33
N ASP A 52 -12.34 -6.32 -11.01
CA ASP A 52 -12.07 -7.54 -11.76
C ASP A 52 -11.88 -8.75 -10.83
N GLU A 53 -11.13 -8.57 -9.73
CA GLU A 53 -10.90 -9.61 -8.73
C GLU A 53 -10.79 -9.02 -7.32
N PRO A 54 -11.89 -9.03 -6.53
CA PRO A 54 -11.89 -8.54 -5.16
C PRO A 54 -10.92 -9.28 -4.25
N GLY A 55 -10.66 -10.57 -4.52
CA GLY A 55 -9.70 -11.42 -3.83
C GLY A 55 -8.23 -11.13 -4.18
N THR A 56 -7.86 -9.87 -4.35
CA THR A 56 -6.50 -9.46 -4.72
C THR A 56 -5.68 -9.05 -3.50
N TYR A 57 -4.57 -9.75 -3.24
CA TYR A 57 -3.59 -9.35 -2.22
C TYR A 57 -2.53 -8.43 -2.85
N VAL A 58 -2.46 -7.18 -2.39
CA VAL A 58 -1.59 -6.16 -3.01
C VAL A 58 -0.24 -6.06 -2.30
N LEU A 59 0.84 -6.18 -3.06
CA LEU A 59 2.21 -5.90 -2.64
C LEU A 59 2.70 -4.56 -3.19
N THR A 60 3.39 -3.79 -2.35
CA THR A 60 4.32 -2.72 -2.77
C THR A 60 5.75 -3.23 -2.70
N ASP A 61 6.72 -2.50 -3.26
CA ASP A 61 8.15 -2.85 -3.19
C ASP A 61 8.62 -3.12 -1.74
N PHE A 62 8.16 -2.29 -0.79
CA PHE A 62 8.46 -2.46 0.62
C PHE A 62 7.87 -3.76 1.17
N LEU A 63 6.59 -4.01 0.91
CA LEU A 63 5.90 -5.18 1.45
C LEU A 63 6.45 -6.48 0.83
N ALA A 64 6.74 -6.49 -0.46
CA ALA A 64 7.40 -7.63 -1.13
C ALA A 64 8.76 -7.92 -0.49
N SER A 65 9.61 -6.89 -0.35
CA SER A 65 10.97 -7.05 0.20
C SER A 65 11.01 -7.42 1.68
N SER A 66 9.93 -7.15 2.42
CA SER A 66 9.88 -7.36 3.87
C SER A 66 8.83 -8.40 4.29
N PHE A 67 8.22 -9.12 3.36
CA PHE A 67 7.07 -10.00 3.59
C PHE A 67 7.28 -10.99 4.75
N ALA A 68 8.46 -11.60 4.83
CA ALA A 68 8.82 -12.53 5.90
C ALA A 68 8.76 -11.88 7.30
N ARG A 69 9.13 -10.60 7.40
CA ARG A 69 9.07 -9.85 8.65
C ARG A 69 7.67 -9.27 8.89
N THR A 70 7.10 -8.56 7.93
CA THR A 70 5.90 -7.74 8.15
C THR A 70 4.60 -8.53 8.07
N VAL A 71 4.59 -9.68 7.40
CA VAL A 71 3.40 -10.52 7.24
C VAL A 71 3.61 -11.84 7.97
N VAL A 72 4.65 -12.59 7.62
CA VAL A 72 4.85 -13.94 8.19
C VAL A 72 5.08 -13.89 9.70
N ALA A 73 6.03 -13.09 10.18
CA ALA A 73 6.34 -13.02 11.61
C ALA A 73 5.23 -12.32 12.43
N GLU A 74 4.68 -11.21 11.92
CA GLU A 74 3.63 -10.45 12.63
C GLU A 74 2.29 -11.21 12.72
N LEU A 75 1.93 -11.97 11.68
CA LEU A 75 0.76 -12.87 11.73
C LEU A 75 1.05 -14.21 12.42
N GLY A 76 2.31 -14.45 12.82
CA GLY A 76 2.74 -15.67 13.50
C GLY A 76 2.79 -16.92 12.61
N LEU A 77 2.84 -16.77 11.29
CA LEU A 77 2.85 -17.85 10.30
C LEU A 77 4.16 -18.66 10.27
N ASP A 78 5.20 -18.15 10.93
CA ASP A 78 6.44 -18.86 11.24
C ASP A 78 6.24 -19.91 12.34
N ARG A 79 5.35 -19.62 13.31
CA ARG A 79 5.03 -20.48 14.45
C ARG A 79 3.78 -21.33 14.21
N HIS A 80 2.84 -20.81 13.44
CA HIS A 80 1.51 -21.38 13.16
C HIS A 80 1.24 -21.41 11.64
N PRO A 81 1.97 -22.24 10.88
CA PRO A 81 1.83 -22.31 9.43
C PRO A 81 0.43 -22.75 8.97
N GLU A 82 -0.33 -23.44 9.82
CA GLU A 82 -1.72 -23.85 9.58
C GLU A 82 -2.67 -22.66 9.36
N LEU A 83 -2.37 -21.49 9.92
CA LEU A 83 -3.20 -20.29 9.77
C LEU A 83 -3.10 -19.65 8.38
N LEU A 84 -2.15 -20.09 7.55
CA LEU A 84 -1.93 -19.51 6.23
C LEU A 84 -3.20 -19.63 5.37
N ASP A 85 -3.87 -20.78 5.41
CA ASP A 85 -5.15 -20.95 4.72
C ASP A 85 -6.22 -20.02 5.30
N ASP A 86 -6.32 -19.90 6.63
CA ASP A 86 -7.32 -19.03 7.26
C ASP A 86 -7.17 -17.55 6.86
N TYR A 87 -5.95 -17.05 6.76
CA TYR A 87 -5.69 -15.67 6.34
C TYR A 87 -5.87 -15.47 4.84
N PHE A 88 -5.51 -16.46 4.02
CA PHE A 88 -5.35 -16.25 2.59
C PHE A 88 -6.39 -16.94 1.68
N ARG A 89 -7.26 -17.82 2.20
CA ARG A 89 -8.22 -18.62 1.40
C ARG A 89 -9.20 -17.84 0.52
N HIS A 90 -9.46 -16.57 0.84
CA HIS A 90 -10.38 -15.71 0.08
C HIS A 90 -9.66 -14.84 -0.95
N TYR A 91 -8.34 -14.94 -1.03
CA TYR A 91 -7.56 -14.34 -2.10
C TYR A 91 -7.35 -15.35 -3.22
N SER A 92 -7.39 -14.88 -4.46
CA SER A 92 -7.18 -15.68 -5.66
C SER A 92 -5.91 -15.30 -6.42
N ARG A 93 -5.34 -14.12 -6.14
CA ARG A 93 -4.08 -13.65 -6.72
C ARG A 93 -3.32 -12.70 -5.82
N VAL A 94 -2.02 -12.57 -6.10
CA VAL A 94 -1.16 -11.50 -5.58
C VAL A 94 -0.87 -10.53 -6.71
N VAL A 95 -1.04 -9.23 -6.47
CA VAL A 95 -0.65 -8.17 -7.41
C VAL A 95 0.48 -7.36 -6.79
N TRP A 96 1.64 -7.34 -7.43
CA TRP A 96 2.72 -6.43 -7.05
C TRP A 96 2.67 -5.15 -7.88
N LEU A 97 2.47 -4.02 -7.20
CA LEU A 97 2.61 -2.68 -7.74
C LEU A 97 4.10 -2.30 -7.75
N ALA A 98 4.77 -2.60 -8.86
CA ALA A 98 6.20 -2.37 -9.03
C ALA A 98 6.52 -0.88 -9.23
N GLY A 99 7.02 -0.24 -8.17
CA GLY A 99 7.47 1.14 -8.20
C GLY A 99 8.88 1.25 -8.79
N ARG A 100 9.81 0.47 -8.24
CA ARG A 100 11.15 0.25 -8.80
C ARG A 100 11.39 -1.24 -8.99
N ARG A 101 11.30 -1.67 -10.24
CA ARG A 101 11.54 -3.07 -10.61
C ARG A 101 13.05 -3.35 -10.62
N THR A 102 13.53 -3.98 -9.56
CA THR A 102 14.87 -4.58 -9.50
C THR A 102 14.74 -6.09 -9.37
N ALA A 103 15.76 -6.83 -9.83
CA ALA A 103 15.78 -8.30 -9.73
C ALA A 103 15.57 -8.79 -8.28
N SER A 104 16.07 -8.04 -7.29
CA SER A 104 15.92 -8.41 -5.88
C SER A 104 14.48 -8.26 -5.37
N VAL A 105 13.75 -7.22 -5.80
CA VAL A 105 12.37 -7.00 -5.37
C VAL A 105 11.43 -7.96 -6.11
N GLU A 106 11.73 -8.24 -7.38
CA GLU A 106 10.98 -9.22 -8.18
C GLU A 106 11.06 -10.62 -7.57
N ALA A 107 12.26 -11.09 -7.23
CA ALA A 107 12.45 -12.36 -6.53
C ALA A 107 11.74 -12.38 -5.15
N ALA A 108 11.66 -11.24 -4.46
CA ALA A 108 10.96 -11.15 -3.18
C ALA A 108 9.43 -11.20 -3.35
N ALA A 109 8.90 -10.58 -4.40
CA ALA A 109 7.47 -10.64 -4.74
C ALA A 109 7.06 -12.07 -5.15
N GLU A 110 7.89 -12.74 -5.95
CA GLU A 110 7.70 -14.16 -6.30
C GLU A 110 7.70 -15.04 -5.05
N ALA A 111 8.71 -14.90 -4.19
CA ALA A 111 8.78 -15.67 -2.96
C ALA A 111 7.59 -15.41 -2.01
N ALA A 112 7.08 -14.18 -1.96
CA ALA A 112 5.89 -13.86 -1.19
C ALA A 112 4.63 -14.53 -1.76
N ALA A 113 4.44 -14.48 -3.08
CA ALA A 113 3.33 -15.13 -3.75
C ALA A 113 3.37 -16.66 -3.63
N ASP A 114 4.54 -17.26 -3.81
CA ASP A 114 4.78 -18.69 -3.61
C ASP A 114 4.49 -19.12 -2.16
N ARG A 115 4.88 -18.28 -1.18
CA ARG A 115 4.60 -18.54 0.23
C ARG A 115 3.11 -18.53 0.52
N ILE A 116 2.36 -17.60 -0.08
CA ILE A 116 0.89 -17.53 0.05
C ILE A 116 0.23 -18.67 -0.75
N GLY A 117 0.88 -19.16 -1.82
CA GLY A 117 0.34 -20.19 -2.71
C GLY A 117 -0.59 -19.63 -3.80
N LEU A 118 -0.39 -18.38 -4.22
CA LEU A 118 -1.24 -17.69 -5.19
C LEU A 118 -0.42 -17.20 -6.39
N PRO A 119 -1.02 -17.09 -7.60
CA PRO A 119 -0.34 -16.55 -8.77
C PRO A 119 0.03 -15.08 -8.55
N LEU A 120 1.24 -14.71 -8.99
CA LEU A 120 1.73 -13.33 -8.99
C LEU A 120 1.43 -12.65 -10.33
N GLU A 121 0.82 -11.47 -10.26
CA GLU A 121 0.75 -10.50 -11.36
C GLU A 121 1.57 -9.26 -11.02
N ILE A 122 2.31 -8.73 -12.01
CA ILE A 122 3.17 -7.57 -11.84
C ILE A 122 2.61 -6.39 -12.62
N ILE A 123 2.29 -5.33 -11.90
CA ILE A 123 1.82 -4.06 -12.46
C ILE A 123 2.90 -3.01 -12.29
N ASN A 124 3.50 -2.57 -13.39
CA ASN A 124 4.45 -1.46 -13.35
C ASN A 124 3.69 -0.14 -13.14
N VAL A 125 4.01 0.53 -12.03
CA VAL A 125 3.38 1.78 -11.60
C VAL A 125 4.37 2.94 -11.53
N GLY A 126 5.67 2.67 -11.33
CA GLY A 126 6.66 3.72 -11.15
C GLY A 126 6.42 4.51 -9.84
N LEU A 127 7.05 5.69 -9.74
CA LEU A 127 6.92 6.57 -8.58
C LEU A 127 6.29 7.93 -8.90
N ALA A 128 5.94 8.20 -10.17
CA ALA A 128 5.47 9.50 -10.61
C ALA A 128 4.18 9.94 -9.88
N GLY A 129 3.25 9.01 -9.62
CA GLY A 129 2.04 9.31 -8.85
C GLY A 129 2.35 9.74 -7.41
N LEU A 130 3.27 9.05 -6.75
CA LEU A 130 3.75 9.43 -5.42
C LEU A 130 4.46 10.78 -5.42
N GLU A 131 5.32 11.05 -6.40
CA GLU A 131 6.00 12.34 -6.53
C GLU A 131 5.01 13.50 -6.71
N ALA A 132 3.99 13.32 -7.55
CA ALA A 132 2.96 14.32 -7.77
C ALA A 132 2.10 14.58 -6.51
N GLU A 133 1.73 13.52 -5.79
CA GLU A 133 0.93 13.64 -4.57
C GLU A 133 1.74 14.30 -3.45
N LEU A 134 3.02 13.93 -3.29
CA LEU A 134 3.91 14.57 -2.33
C LEU A 134 4.13 16.05 -2.67
N ALA A 135 4.30 16.41 -3.95
CA ALA A 135 4.40 17.80 -4.36
C ALA A 135 3.15 18.61 -4.00
N THR A 136 1.97 18.01 -4.19
CA THR A 136 0.69 18.61 -3.79
C THR A 136 0.64 18.82 -2.28
N LEU A 137 0.96 17.80 -1.48
CA LEU A 137 0.96 17.90 -0.02
C LEU A 137 1.92 18.97 0.53
N LEU A 138 3.11 19.08 -0.04
CA LEU A 138 4.12 20.04 0.39
C LEU A 138 3.82 21.47 -0.05
N SER A 139 2.86 21.66 -0.97
CA SER A 139 2.39 23.00 -1.38
C SER A 139 1.43 23.64 -0.38
N PHE A 140 0.88 22.87 0.57
CA PHE A 140 -0.03 23.40 1.59
C PHE A 140 0.76 24.12 2.71
N PRO A 141 0.52 25.43 2.92
CA PRO A 141 1.15 26.16 4.02
C PRO A 141 0.59 25.68 5.36
N MET A 142 1.45 25.62 6.38
CA MET A 142 1.03 25.31 7.74
C MET A 142 -0.02 26.31 8.25
N PRO A 143 -1.08 25.86 8.95
CA PRO A 143 -1.94 26.76 9.69
C PRO A 143 -1.10 27.53 10.73
N SER A 144 -1.37 28.82 10.86
CA SER A 144 -0.69 29.67 11.86
C SER A 144 -1.03 29.16 13.27
N PRO A 145 -0.07 29.20 14.21
CA PRO A 145 -0.27 28.72 15.59
C PRO A 145 -1.35 29.50 16.34
#